data_AF-A0A1H8WKW1-F1
#
_entry.id   AF-A0A1H8WKW1-F1
#
_cell.length_a   1.000
_cell.length_b   1.000
_cell.length_c   1.000
_cell.angle_alpha   90.00
_cell.angle_beta   90.00
_cell.angle_gamma   90.00
#
_symmetry.space_group_name_H-M   'P 1'
#
loop_
_entity.id
_entity.type
_entity.pdbx_description
1 polymer ?
#
loop_
_entity_poly.entity_id
_entity_poly.type
_entity_poly.pdbx_seq_one_letter_code
_entity_poly.pdbx_strand_id
1 'polypeptide(L)'
;MVTYITRIIMPAEDGPKGSPAAARRGAMLKLLASRGFVINRRKNRIVAESGSMEAQAVKRYLLKHGFRADEFQVYLEYTRQWGML
;
A
#
# COMPACT_ATOMS: atom_id res chain seq x y z
N MET A 1 -5.76 -21.76 -8.91
CA MET A 1 -6.08 -20.66 -7.97
C MET A 1 -5.08 -19.55 -8.24
N VAL A 2 -5.50 -18.40 -8.74
CA VAL A 2 -4.57 -17.28 -9.03
C VAL A 2 -4.35 -16.53 -7.72
N THR A 3 -3.12 -16.49 -7.24
CA THR A 3 -2.77 -15.70 -6.07
C THR A 3 -2.41 -14.31 -6.56
N TYR A 4 -3.10 -13.28 -6.05
CA TYR A 4 -2.76 -11.90 -6.31
C TYR A 4 -2.14 -11.29 -5.05
N ILE A 5 -1.13 -10.45 -5.25
CA ILE A 5 -0.54 -9.64 -4.20
C ILE A 5 -0.72 -8.18 -4.62
N THR A 6 -1.50 -7.45 -3.82
CA THR A 6 -1.63 -6.01 -3.97
C THR A 6 -0.54 -5.35 -3.16
N ARG A 7 0.32 -4.59 -3.83
CA ARG A 7 1.44 -3.86 -3.24
C ARG A 7 1.20 -2.36 -3.37
N ILE A 8 1.22 -1.65 -2.26
CA ILE A 8 1.08 -0.20 -2.21
C ILE A 8 2.44 0.38 -1.84
N ILE A 9 2.97 1.24 -2.69
CA ILE A 9 4.25 1.92 -2.46
C ILE A 9 3.96 3.37 -2.10
N MET A 10 4.54 3.81 -1.00
CA MET A 10 4.50 5.18 -0.50
C MET A 10 5.95 5.69 -0.36
N PRO A 11 6.22 6.96 -0.67
CA PRO A 11 7.54 7.55 -0.41
C PRO A 11 7.81 7.53 1.10
N ALA A 12 9.00 7.07 1.50
CA ALA A 12 9.41 7.10 2.91
C ALA A 12 9.95 8.45 3.34
N GLU A 13 10.03 9.45 2.44
CA GLU A 13 10.64 10.74 2.73
C GLU A 13 10.07 11.38 3.99
N ASP A 14 10.90 11.32 5.03
CA ASP A 14 10.74 11.99 6.30
C ASP A 14 11.09 13.46 6.07
N GLY A 15 10.14 14.21 5.50
CA GLY A 15 10.07 15.64 5.78
C GLY A 15 10.07 15.83 7.30
N PRO A 16 10.52 17.00 7.82
CA PRO A 16 10.82 17.18 9.24
C PRO A 16 9.73 16.58 10.14
N LYS A 17 10.14 15.80 11.15
CA LYS A 17 9.24 15.15 12.13
C LYS A 17 8.14 16.13 12.56
N GLY A 18 6.90 15.85 12.19
CA GLY A 18 5.74 16.74 12.42
C GLY A 18 5.14 17.37 11.16
N SER A 19 5.70 17.11 9.98
CA SER A 19 5.13 17.58 8.72
C SER A 19 3.72 17.00 8.48
N PRO A 20 2.78 17.78 7.91
CA PRO A 20 1.43 17.30 7.61
C PRO A 20 1.44 16.07 6.70
N ALA A 21 2.42 15.95 5.80
CA ALA A 21 2.64 14.77 4.97
C ALA A 21 2.98 13.51 5.79
N ALA A 22 3.78 13.63 6.86
CA ALA A 22 4.13 12.51 7.73
C ALA A 22 2.92 12.04 8.54
N ALA A 23 2.10 12.97 9.03
CA ALA A 23 0.84 12.66 9.72
C ALA A 23 -0.16 11.96 8.78
N ARG A 24 -0.29 12.44 7.54
CA ARG A 24 -1.14 11.85 6.49
C ARG A 24 -0.73 10.42 6.16
N ARG A 25 0.57 10.16 5.97
CA ARG A 25 1.11 8.81 5.79
C ARG A 25 0.85 7.92 7.00
N GLY A 26 1.05 8.43 8.21
CA GLY A 26 0.74 7.69 9.44
C GLY A 26 -0.72 7.24 9.51
N ALA A 27 -1.66 8.11 9.10
CA ALA A 27 -3.07 7.77 9.00
C ALA A 27 -3.34 6.69 7.93
N MET A 28 -2.72 6.82 6.76
CA MET A 28 -2.84 5.81 5.69
C MET A 28 -2.31 4.44 6.12
N LEU A 29 -1.16 4.39 6.77
CA LEU A 29 -0.58 3.15 7.30
C LEU A 29 -1.48 2.49 8.34
N LYS A 30 -2.08 3.26 9.26
CA LYS A 30 -3.03 2.72 10.23
C LYS A 30 -4.26 2.11 9.56
N LEU A 31 -4.80 2.77 8.53
CA LEU A 31 -5.94 2.25 7.77
C LEU A 31 -5.59 0.95 7.05
N LEU A 32 -4.43 0.89 6.39
CA LEU A 32 -3.97 -0.32 5.70
C LEU A 32 -3.71 -1.46 6.69
N ALA A 33 -3.04 -1.19 7.81
CA ALA A 33 -2.83 -2.18 8.87
C ALA A 33 -4.15 -2.74 9.42
N SER A 34 -5.16 -1.88 9.63
CA SER A 34 -6.50 -2.33 10.08
C SER A 34 -7.19 -3.28 9.12
N ARG A 35 -6.77 -3.27 7.84
CA ARG A 35 -7.30 -4.16 6.79
C ARG A 35 -6.42 -5.38 6.54
N GLY A 36 -5.45 -5.63 7.41
CA GLY A 36 -4.55 -6.78 7.33
C GLY A 36 -3.42 -6.63 6.32
N PHE A 37 -3.08 -5.40 5.91
CA PHE A 37 -1.88 -5.18 5.11
C PHE A 37 -0.62 -5.36 5.96
N VAL A 38 0.35 -6.08 5.42
CA VAL A 38 1.69 -6.17 5.99
C VAL A 38 2.50 -4.95 5.57
N ILE A 39 2.99 -4.19 6.55
CA ILE A 39 3.74 -2.96 6.30
C ILE A 39 5.24 -3.23 6.40
N ASN A 40 5.93 -3.08 5.28
CA ASN A 40 7.37 -3.21 5.12
C ASN A 40 8.00 -1.82 4.89
N ARG A 41 8.71 -1.30 5.90
CA ARG A 41 9.52 -0.08 5.74
C ARG A 41 10.86 -0.43 5.10
N ARG A 42 11.23 0.29 4.05
CA ARG A 42 12.54 0.25 3.37
C ARG A 42 13.18 1.64 3.43
N LYS A 43 14.50 1.73 3.18
CA LYS A 43 15.29 2.96 3.31
C LYS A 43 14.66 4.19 2.63
N ASN A 44 14.09 4.04 1.43
CA ASN A 44 13.50 5.15 0.66
C ASN A 44 11.99 5.04 0.41
N ARG A 45 11.34 3.96 0.86
CA ARG A 45 9.92 3.72 0.59
C ARG A 45 9.26 2.86 1.65
N ILE A 46 7.98 3.08 1.87
CA ILE A 46 7.13 2.22 2.69
C ILE A 46 6.27 1.40 1.73
N VAL A 47 6.28 0.09 1.93
CA VAL A 47 5.55 -0.86 1.11
C VAL A 47 4.47 -1.50 1.98
N ALA A 48 3.23 -1.51 1.54
CA ALA A 48 2.15 -2.24 2.20
C ALA A 48 1.62 -3.32 1.27
N GLU A 49 1.53 -4.55 1.74
CA GLU A 49 1.21 -5.73 0.92
C GLU A 49 -0.02 -6.45 1.48
N SER A 50 -0.94 -6.86 0.62
CA SER A 50 -2.07 -7.71 0.98
C SER A 50 -2.43 -8.66 -0.16
N GLY A 51 -2.68 -9.92 0.18
CA GLY A 51 -3.29 -10.91 -0.72
C GLY A 51 -4.82 -11.01 -0.57
N SER A 52 -5.43 -10.19 0.29
CA SER A 52 -6.85 -10.28 0.61
C SER A 52 -7.69 -9.16 -0.02
N MET A 53 -7.05 -8.15 -0.61
CA MET A 53 -7.73 -7.00 -1.19
C MET A 53 -7.09 -6.62 -2.52
N GLU A 54 -7.89 -6.54 -3.56
CA GLU A 54 -7.41 -6.20 -4.91
C GLU A 54 -7.00 -4.73 -5.04
N ALA A 55 -6.09 -4.45 -5.96
CA ALA A 55 -5.55 -3.11 -6.22
C ALA A 55 -6.63 -2.04 -6.45
N GLN A 56 -7.68 -2.36 -7.21
CA GLN A 56 -8.75 -1.41 -7.48
C GLN A 56 -9.60 -1.14 -6.23
N ALA A 57 -9.87 -2.17 -5.42
CA ALA A 57 -10.60 -2.04 -4.16
C ALA A 57 -9.82 -1.16 -3.16
N VAL A 58 -8.51 -1.37 -3.05
CA VAL A 58 -7.61 -0.54 -2.25
C VAL A 58 -7.65 0.92 -2.71
N LYS A 59 -7.51 1.17 -4.02
CA LYS A 59 -7.52 2.53 -4.56
C LYS A 59 -8.83 3.24 -4.20
N ARG A 60 -9.98 2.59 -4.42
CA ARG A 60 -11.30 3.15 -4.07
C ARG A 60 -11.42 3.42 -2.56
N TYR A 61 -10.89 2.51 -1.74
CA TYR A 61 -10.88 2.66 -0.29
C TYR A 61 -10.08 3.88 0.16
N LEU A 62 -8.85 4.04 -0.34
CA LEU A 62 -8.00 5.20 -0.03
C LEU A 62 -8.62 6.53 -0.51
N LEU A 63 -9.17 6.55 -1.73
CA LEU A 63 -9.88 7.73 -2.25
C LEU A 63 -11.10 8.10 -1.39
N LYS A 64 -11.88 7.10 -0.94
CA LYS A 64 -13.04 7.31 -0.05
C LYS A 64 -12.64 7.90 1.31
N HIS A 65 -11.45 7.60 1.80
CA HIS A 65 -10.88 8.18 3.01
C HIS A 65 -10.18 9.53 2.78
N GLY A 66 -10.29 10.09 1.58
CA GLY A 66 -9.81 11.42 1.23
C GLY A 66 -8.34 11.48 0.82
N PHE A 67 -7.64 10.35 0.69
CA PHE A 67 -6.28 10.34 0.12
C PHE A 67 -6.35 10.61 -1.37
N ARG A 68 -5.35 11.32 -1.90
CA ARG A 68 -5.21 11.60 -3.33
C ARG A 68 -4.42 10.49 -4.01
N ALA A 69 -4.73 10.23 -5.28
CA ALA A 69 -4.02 9.22 -6.07
C ALA A 69 -2.51 9.53 -6.24
N ASP A 70 -2.11 10.79 -6.07
CA ASP A 70 -0.71 11.22 -6.13
C ASP A 70 0.09 10.85 -4.87
N GLU A 71 -0.58 10.49 -3.77
CA GLU A 71 0.05 10.17 -2.48
C GLU A 71 0.52 8.72 -2.37
N PHE A 72 0.10 7.84 -3.29
CA PHE A 72 0.39 6.42 -3.25
C PHE A 72 0.40 5.80 -4.64
N GLN A 73 1.21 4.76 -4.83
CA GLN A 73 1.20 3.94 -6.03
C GLN A 73 0.70 2.54 -5.69
N VAL A 74 -0.32 2.06 -6.41
CA VAL A 74 -0.86 0.71 -6.23
C VAL A 74 -0.40 -0.17 -7.39
N TYR A 75 0.23 -1.28 -7.04
CA TYR A 75 0.69 -2.32 -7.95
C TYR A 75 -0.10 -3.60 -7.67
N LEU A 76 -0.50 -4.28 -8.74
CA LEU A 76 -1.11 -5.60 -8.68
C LEU A 76 -0.13 -6.60 -9.26
N GLU A 77 0.34 -7.52 -8.44
CA GLU A 77 1.24 -8.58 -8.85
C GLU A 77 0.45 -9.88 -8.91
N TYR A 78 0.25 -10.42 -10.10
CA TYR A 78 -0.36 -11.73 -10.29
C TYR A 78 0.75 -12.77 -10.25
N THR A 79 0.81 -13.54 -9.16
CA THR A 79 1.73 -14.69 -9.12
C THR A 79 1.00 -15.85 -9.80
N ARG A 80 1.37 -16.10 -11.06
CA ARG A 80 1.06 -17.39 -11.69
C ARG A 80 2.05 -18.38 -11.09
N GLN A 81 1.57 -19.33 -10.30
CA GLN A 81 2.30 -20.58 -10.08
C GLN A 81 2.35 -21.28 -11.43
N TRP A 82 3.36 -20.97 -12.24
CA TRP A 82 3.78 -21.88 -13.29
C TRP A 82 4.27 -23.11 -12.54
N GLY A 83 3.43 -24.15 -12.49
CA GLY A 83 3.91 -25.48 -12.20
C GLY A 83 5.11 -25.71 -13.11
N MET A 84 6.25 -26.04 -12.51
CA MET A 84 7.39 -26.57 -13.27
C MET A 84 6.84 -27.72 -14.11
N LEU A 85 6.98 -27.62 -15.43
CA LEU A 85 6.85 -28.73 -16.36
C LEU A 85 7.94 -29.76 -16.08
#